data_AF-B3QUI3-F1
#
_entry.id   AF-B3QUI3-F1
#
_cell.length_a   1.000
_cell.length_b   1.000
_cell.length_c   1.000
_cell.angle_alpha   90.00
_cell.angle_beta   90.00
_cell.angle_gamma   90.00
#
_symmetry.space_group_name_H-M   'P 1'
#
loop_
_entity.id
_entity.type
_entity.pdbx_description
1 polymer ?
#
loop_
_entity_poly.entity_id
_entity_poly.type
_entity_poly.pdbx_seq_one_letter_code
_entity_poly.pdbx_strand_id
1 'polypeptide(L)'
;MERKHIGKIIRGSLLEGLEMKLDAFEHVESVKAGKFVVVEGEQYDFFSIITDLRLEATSNALLSNPPSLQSDVLRDIISGTISYSVVNLRPMLMLERHLYPEFAAPLEPVKTIPSHFAFVSEATDEDIAKVFGSESENQNGRKFFYIGTPLDMTQPVCLDLERFCERSSAVFGRTGTGKTFITRLLLAGLIKTDAAVNLVFDMHNEYGTKGTFEGQGASSVKGLQPLFATTGKVKIYSLDPESTQRRGAHCDREVRLSIEQIEPDDILLLQEELRLNPTAAEYSNILKNRYGKDWLARFMDLMEDDDEKALENFAAQNHLLPSSLEALYRRLTRLRDICQFLDFSPNKGKLNIIEDLLNDLSRGTSVVMEFGKYDNMMSYLLVANIITRRVEEAYKEKTDVFLRTGNELDKPKQLVITIEEAHKFLNPKSAQQTSFGKIARELRKYFVSLMIVDQRPSGIYDEILSQIGTKIVAALSDERDINAVLTGTSNPGGMRNILASLDTKQQALVMGHAVPMPVVIRTRDYDEKFYTDMGYTDREARKRKNKANLSDLYD
;
A
#
# COMPACT_ATOMS: atom_id res chain seq x y z
N MET A 1 8.97 -29.74 -16.64
CA MET A 1 10.43 -29.82 -16.43
C MET A 1 10.70 -30.75 -15.25
N GLU A 2 11.82 -31.47 -15.24
CA GLU A 2 12.23 -32.31 -14.10
C GLU A 2 12.63 -31.40 -12.92
N ARG A 3 12.02 -31.58 -11.75
CA ARG A 3 12.32 -30.76 -10.57
C ARG A 3 13.68 -31.20 -9.99
N LYS A 4 14.52 -30.24 -9.57
CA LYS A 4 15.79 -30.57 -8.89
C LYS A 4 15.49 -31.03 -7.47
N HIS A 5 15.67 -32.33 -7.20
CA HIS A 5 15.56 -32.89 -5.86
C HIS A 5 16.75 -32.46 -4.98
N ILE A 6 16.45 -32.08 -3.73
CA ILE A 6 17.43 -31.57 -2.78
C ILE A 6 17.47 -32.37 -1.46
N GLY A 7 16.44 -33.15 -1.17
CA GLY A 7 16.40 -33.94 0.06
C GLY A 7 15.10 -34.68 0.28
N LYS A 8 14.96 -35.27 1.47
CA LYS A 8 13.79 -36.06 1.87
C LYS A 8 13.31 -35.72 3.26
N ILE A 9 11.99 -35.73 3.46
CA ILE A 9 11.38 -35.52 4.77
C ILE A 9 11.76 -36.67 5.73
N ILE A 10 12.26 -36.33 6.91
CA ILE A 10 12.57 -37.30 7.96
C ILE A 10 11.56 -37.24 9.10
N ARG A 11 11.08 -36.04 9.45
CA ARG A 11 10.15 -35.78 10.56
C ARG A 11 9.30 -34.57 10.24
N GLY A 12 8.21 -34.39 10.97
CA GLY A 12 7.43 -33.17 10.87
C GLY A 12 6.13 -33.21 11.66
N SER A 13 5.61 -32.02 11.94
CA SER A 13 4.31 -31.80 12.53
C SER A 13 3.69 -30.53 11.94
N LEU A 14 2.37 -30.36 12.08
CA LEU A 14 1.69 -29.15 11.59
C LEU A 14 2.13 -27.88 12.33
N LEU A 15 2.51 -28.01 13.60
CA LEU A 15 2.85 -26.86 14.46
C LEU A 15 4.33 -26.48 14.36
N GLU A 16 5.22 -27.47 14.36
CA GLU A 16 6.67 -27.25 14.36
C GLU A 16 7.26 -27.15 12.95
N GLY A 17 6.50 -27.58 11.93
CA GLY A 17 6.96 -27.65 10.55
C GLY A 17 7.52 -29.03 10.19
N LEU A 18 8.24 -29.11 9.08
CA LEU A 18 8.83 -30.34 8.56
C LEU A 18 10.36 -30.26 8.66
N GLU A 19 10.98 -31.41 8.89
CA GLU A 19 12.43 -31.57 8.87
C GLU A 19 12.80 -32.42 7.66
N MET A 20 13.67 -31.90 6.80
CA MET A 20 14.24 -32.64 5.68
C MET A 20 15.72 -32.94 5.96
N LYS A 21 16.16 -34.15 5.60
CA LYS A 21 17.57 -34.46 5.46
C LYS A 21 18.02 -34.05 4.06
N LEU A 22 19.05 -33.21 3.99
CA LEU A 22 19.67 -32.82 2.72
C LEU A 22 20.34 -34.04 2.07
N ASP A 23 20.21 -34.17 0.76
CA ASP A 23 20.88 -35.24 0.02
C ASP A 23 22.40 -35.07 0.06
N ALA A 24 23.13 -36.20 0.10
CA ALA A 24 24.57 -36.22 0.37
C ALA A 24 25.43 -35.48 -0.68
N PHE A 25 24.90 -35.29 -1.89
CA PHE A 25 25.59 -34.61 -2.99
C PHE A 25 25.26 -33.11 -3.07
N GLU A 26 24.32 -32.61 -2.26
CA GLU A 26 23.98 -31.19 -2.22
C GLU A 26 24.80 -30.48 -1.14
N HIS A 27 25.41 -29.36 -1.50
CA HIS A 27 26.17 -28.53 -0.56
C HIS A 27 25.21 -27.75 0.33
N VAL A 28 25.42 -27.77 1.65
CA VAL A 28 24.60 -26.98 2.60
C VAL A 28 24.57 -25.50 2.25
N GLU A 29 25.69 -24.96 1.76
CA GLU A 29 25.82 -23.55 1.40
C GLU A 29 25.00 -23.16 0.18
N SER A 30 24.54 -24.13 -0.62
CA SER A 30 23.63 -23.90 -1.75
C SER A 30 22.18 -23.70 -1.30
N VAL A 31 21.85 -24.08 -0.07
CA VAL A 31 20.51 -23.98 0.50
C VAL A 31 20.43 -22.76 1.42
N LYS A 32 19.48 -21.88 1.14
CA LYS A 32 19.30 -20.62 1.87
C LYS A 32 17.94 -20.55 2.52
N ALA A 33 17.89 -19.97 3.72
CA ALA A 33 16.64 -19.60 4.37
C ALA A 33 15.86 -18.60 3.51
N GLY A 34 14.53 -18.76 3.46
CA GLY A 34 13.63 -17.98 2.62
C GLY A 34 13.42 -18.54 1.21
N LYS A 35 14.21 -19.52 0.76
CA LYS A 35 14.00 -20.17 -0.55
C LYS A 35 12.76 -21.06 -0.54
N PHE A 36 12.01 -21.02 -1.63
CA PHE A 36 10.81 -21.83 -1.83
C PHE A 36 11.14 -23.24 -2.31
N VAL A 37 10.49 -24.22 -1.70
CA VAL A 37 10.61 -25.63 -2.05
C VAL A 37 9.23 -26.27 -2.13
N VAL A 38 9.12 -27.33 -2.91
CA VAL A 38 7.91 -28.14 -3.02
C VAL A 38 8.21 -29.49 -2.38
N VAL A 39 7.40 -29.86 -1.38
CA VAL A 39 7.42 -31.21 -0.81
C VAL A 39 6.39 -32.05 -1.54
N GLU A 40 6.84 -33.11 -2.16
CA GLU A 40 6.08 -33.96 -3.06
C GLU A 40 5.42 -35.09 -2.27
N GLY A 41 4.17 -34.89 -1.87
CA GLY A 41 3.36 -35.91 -1.22
C GLY A 41 2.68 -36.86 -2.22
N GLU A 42 1.98 -37.86 -1.68
CA GLU A 42 1.22 -38.81 -2.49
C GLU A 42 -0.01 -38.15 -3.13
N GLN A 43 -0.78 -37.40 -2.33
CA GLN A 43 -2.01 -36.73 -2.77
C GLN A 43 -1.83 -35.22 -3.01
N TYR A 44 -0.92 -34.59 -2.28
CA TYR A 44 -0.73 -33.14 -2.28
C TYR A 44 0.73 -32.77 -2.51
N ASP A 45 0.95 -31.72 -3.30
CA ASP A 45 2.20 -30.95 -3.30
C ASP A 45 2.11 -29.88 -2.21
N PHE A 46 3.11 -29.80 -1.33
CA PHE A 46 3.16 -28.81 -0.25
C PHE A 46 4.19 -27.73 -0.58
N PHE A 47 3.73 -26.51 -0.80
CA PHE A 47 4.58 -25.35 -0.98
C PHE A 47 5.11 -24.90 0.37
N SER A 48 6.43 -24.91 0.51
CA SER A 48 7.11 -24.71 1.77
C SER A 48 8.24 -23.69 1.64
N ILE A 49 8.58 -23.04 2.76
CA ILE A 49 9.71 -22.12 2.87
C ILE A 49 10.78 -22.76 3.76
N ILE A 50 12.04 -22.67 3.35
CA ILE A 50 13.16 -23.04 4.22
C ILE A 50 13.29 -21.99 5.33
N THR A 51 13.12 -22.39 6.58
CA THR A 51 13.18 -21.48 7.73
C THR A 51 14.52 -21.48 8.44
N ASP A 52 15.18 -22.64 8.49
CA ASP A 52 16.42 -22.81 9.26
C ASP A 52 17.23 -24.01 8.74
N LEU A 53 18.54 -24.00 9.00
CA LEU A 53 19.47 -25.08 8.64
C LEU A 53 20.30 -25.48 9.86
N ARG A 54 20.36 -26.78 10.15
CA ARG A 54 21.11 -27.34 11.28
C ARG A 54 22.08 -28.41 10.80
N LEU A 55 23.27 -28.43 11.39
CA LEU A 55 24.25 -29.49 11.19
C LEU A 55 24.08 -30.52 12.29
N GLU A 56 23.86 -31.77 11.92
CA GLU A 56 23.70 -32.89 12.84
C GLU A 56 24.70 -34.01 12.56
N ALA A 57 24.83 -34.92 13.52
CA ALA A 57 25.61 -36.13 13.36
C ALA A 57 24.94 -37.30 14.07
N THR A 58 25.22 -38.52 13.60
CA THR A 58 24.73 -39.77 14.21
C THR A 58 25.26 -39.99 15.63
N SER A 59 26.34 -39.29 16.02
CA SER A 59 26.89 -39.32 17.37
C SER A 59 27.41 -37.95 17.80
N ASN A 60 27.00 -37.52 19.00
CA ASN A 60 27.44 -36.25 19.62
C ASN A 60 28.96 -36.19 19.86
N ALA A 61 29.64 -37.34 19.95
CA ALA A 61 31.10 -37.39 20.16
C ALA A 61 31.89 -36.80 18.97
N LEU A 62 31.33 -36.83 17.76
CA LEU A 62 31.95 -36.23 16.58
C LEU A 62 31.81 -34.71 16.55
N LEU A 63 30.70 -34.19 17.07
CA LEU A 63 30.49 -32.73 17.17
C LEU A 63 31.39 -32.13 18.25
N SER A 64 31.64 -32.87 19.33
CA SER A 64 32.54 -32.44 20.40
C SER A 64 34.02 -32.67 20.10
N ASN A 65 34.36 -33.62 19.23
CA ASN A 65 35.74 -33.92 18.84
C ASN A 65 35.85 -34.21 17.33
N PRO A 66 35.97 -33.17 16.49
CA PRO A 66 35.99 -33.33 15.04
C PRO A 66 37.28 -34.03 14.57
N PRO A 67 37.18 -35.00 13.63
CA PRO A 67 38.33 -35.73 13.14
C PRO A 67 39.27 -34.84 12.30
N SER A 68 40.56 -35.18 12.27
CA SER A 68 41.54 -34.52 11.41
C SER A 68 41.33 -34.91 9.95
N LEU A 69 40.60 -34.08 9.21
CA LEU A 69 40.28 -34.27 7.80
C LEU A 69 41.48 -33.88 6.91
N GLN A 70 42.51 -34.72 6.85
CA GLN A 70 43.68 -34.52 5.97
C GLN A 70 43.47 -35.08 4.54
N SER A 71 42.41 -35.87 4.32
CA SER A 71 42.10 -36.50 3.04
C SER A 71 40.65 -36.18 2.64
N ASP A 72 40.47 -35.72 1.40
CA ASP A 72 39.15 -35.39 0.84
C ASP A 72 38.19 -36.59 0.85
N VAL A 73 38.72 -37.81 0.70
CA VAL A 73 37.92 -39.05 0.72
C VAL A 73 37.27 -39.31 2.09
N LEU A 74 37.99 -39.04 3.19
CA LEU A 74 37.44 -39.18 4.54
C LEU A 74 36.36 -38.12 4.80
N ARG A 75 36.53 -36.92 4.24
CA ARG A 75 35.55 -35.83 4.34
C ARG A 75 34.25 -36.20 3.64
N ASP A 76 34.33 -36.74 2.44
CA ASP A 76 33.16 -37.17 1.67
C ASP A 76 32.39 -38.30 2.37
N ILE A 77 33.11 -39.32 2.87
CA ILE A 77 32.48 -40.44 3.60
C ILE A 77 31.75 -39.93 4.85
N ILE A 78 32.40 -39.06 5.64
CA ILE A 78 31.83 -38.53 6.88
C ILE A 78 30.60 -37.65 6.59
N SER A 79 30.65 -36.80 5.57
CA SER A 79 29.61 -35.82 5.23
C SER A 79 28.27 -36.39 4.73
N GLY A 80 28.22 -37.68 4.37
CA GLY A 80 26.99 -38.36 3.91
C GLY A 80 26.46 -39.45 4.84
N THR A 81 27.33 -40.06 5.67
CA THR A 81 26.95 -41.19 6.54
C THR A 81 26.95 -40.88 8.04
N ILE A 82 27.81 -39.96 8.48
CA ILE A 82 28.04 -39.73 9.92
C ILE A 82 27.59 -38.34 10.33
N SER A 83 27.95 -37.30 9.59
CA SER A 83 27.36 -35.97 9.70
C SER A 83 26.36 -35.77 8.56
N TYR A 84 25.28 -35.06 8.84
CA TYR A 84 24.26 -34.72 7.85
C TYR A 84 23.65 -33.36 8.18
N SER A 85 22.98 -32.78 7.21
CA SER A 85 22.34 -31.47 7.38
C SER A 85 20.84 -31.63 7.40
N VAL A 86 20.22 -31.03 8.41
CA VAL A 86 18.77 -30.98 8.57
C VAL A 86 18.31 -29.59 8.20
N VAL A 87 17.32 -29.54 7.31
CA VAL A 87 16.69 -28.29 6.87
C VAL A 87 15.27 -28.26 7.41
N ASN A 88 14.96 -27.22 8.18
CA ASN A 88 13.62 -26.99 8.69
C ASN A 88 12.81 -26.27 7.61
N LEU A 89 11.66 -26.84 7.27
CA LEU A 89 10.73 -26.35 6.28
C LEU A 89 9.43 -25.97 6.96
N ARG A 90 8.84 -24.86 6.55
CA ARG A 90 7.49 -24.48 6.97
C ARG A 90 6.53 -24.65 5.79
N PRO A 91 5.66 -25.65 5.80
CA PRO A 91 4.64 -25.80 4.77
C PRO A 91 3.61 -24.68 4.93
N MET A 92 3.32 -23.99 3.84
CA MET A 92 2.44 -22.83 3.80
C MET A 92 1.13 -23.13 3.08
N LEU A 93 1.22 -23.79 1.92
CA LEU A 93 0.08 -24.15 1.09
C LEU A 93 0.17 -25.61 0.66
N MET A 94 -0.97 -26.23 0.42
CA MET A 94 -1.07 -27.55 -0.20
C MET A 94 -1.93 -27.47 -1.47
N LEU A 95 -1.54 -28.23 -2.48
CA LEU A 95 -2.20 -28.32 -3.77
C LEU A 95 -2.44 -29.79 -4.11
N GLU A 96 -3.68 -30.14 -4.43
CA GLU A 96 -4.04 -31.51 -4.76
C GLU A 96 -3.47 -31.91 -6.14
N ARG A 97 -2.80 -33.06 -6.23
CA ARG A 97 -2.12 -33.54 -7.45
C ARG A 97 -3.09 -34.06 -8.52
N HIS A 98 -4.28 -34.52 -8.13
CA HIS A 98 -5.18 -35.28 -9.01
C HIS A 98 -6.32 -34.47 -9.62
N LEU A 99 -6.40 -33.16 -9.36
CA LEU A 99 -7.35 -32.30 -10.06
C LEU A 99 -6.87 -32.07 -11.49
N TYR A 100 -7.63 -32.61 -12.45
CA TYR A 100 -7.39 -32.59 -13.89
C TYR A 100 -7.06 -31.18 -14.44
N PRO A 101 -6.27 -31.05 -15.53
CA PRO A 101 -5.77 -29.79 -16.07
C PRO A 101 -6.84 -28.77 -16.55
N GLU A 102 -8.13 -29.10 -16.47
CA GLU A 102 -9.23 -28.21 -16.84
C GLU A 102 -9.64 -27.25 -15.71
N PHE A 103 -9.32 -27.56 -14.45
CA PHE A 103 -9.58 -26.68 -13.30
C PHE A 103 -8.29 -26.47 -12.51
N ALA A 104 -7.84 -25.22 -12.41
CA ALA A 104 -6.75 -24.87 -11.50
C ALA A 104 -7.14 -25.29 -10.08
N ALA A 105 -6.48 -26.33 -9.56
CA ALA A 105 -6.73 -26.81 -8.21
C ALA A 105 -6.58 -25.66 -7.20
N PRO A 106 -7.54 -25.49 -6.27
CA PRO A 106 -7.47 -24.39 -5.32
C PRO A 106 -6.27 -24.58 -4.39
N LEU A 107 -5.50 -23.52 -4.18
CA LEU A 107 -4.48 -23.49 -3.14
C LEU A 107 -5.16 -23.47 -1.78
N GLU A 108 -4.85 -24.45 -0.94
CA GLU A 108 -5.40 -24.53 0.41
C GLU A 108 -4.32 -24.29 1.47
N PRO A 109 -4.69 -23.70 2.62
CA PRO A 109 -3.84 -23.76 3.80
C PRO A 109 -3.54 -25.20 4.17
N VAL A 110 -2.33 -25.45 4.67
CA VAL A 110 -1.87 -26.80 5.04
C VAL A 110 -2.69 -27.32 6.22
N LYS A 111 -3.37 -28.45 6.01
CA LYS A 111 -4.20 -29.14 7.03
C LYS A 111 -3.70 -30.55 7.37
N THR A 112 -2.70 -31.03 6.64
CA THR A 112 -2.09 -32.35 6.80
C THR A 112 -0.59 -32.25 6.54
N ILE A 113 0.14 -33.33 6.78
CA ILE A 113 1.58 -33.42 6.54
C ILE A 113 1.89 -34.46 5.47
N PRO A 114 3.00 -34.30 4.72
CA PRO A 114 3.49 -35.33 3.80
C PRO A 114 3.92 -36.60 4.55
N SER A 115 4.00 -37.72 3.83
CA SER A 115 4.52 -38.98 4.34
C SER A 115 6.03 -38.90 4.62
N HIS A 116 6.53 -39.81 5.45
CA HIS A 116 7.97 -39.96 5.65
C HIS A 116 8.66 -40.23 4.32
N PHE A 117 9.84 -39.64 4.16
CA PHE A 117 10.70 -39.75 2.98
C PHE A 117 10.12 -39.14 1.70
N ALA A 118 9.05 -38.36 1.80
CA ALA A 118 8.58 -37.51 0.71
C ALA A 118 9.74 -36.67 0.16
N PHE A 119 9.84 -36.60 -1.16
CA PHE A 119 10.90 -35.85 -1.83
C PHE A 119 10.66 -34.35 -1.66
N VAL A 120 11.76 -33.62 -1.48
CA VAL A 120 11.76 -32.16 -1.48
C VAL A 120 12.53 -31.68 -2.70
N SER A 121 11.93 -30.79 -3.46
CA SER A 121 12.49 -30.24 -4.68
C SER A 121 12.49 -28.72 -4.65
N GLU A 122 13.41 -28.09 -5.38
CA GLU A 122 13.36 -26.64 -5.56
C GLU A 122 12.10 -26.23 -6.33
N ALA A 123 11.46 -25.13 -5.91
CA ALA A 123 10.29 -24.63 -6.61
C ALA A 123 10.68 -24.05 -7.98
N THR A 124 9.95 -24.44 -9.02
CA THR A 124 10.14 -23.96 -10.40
C THR A 124 9.37 -22.68 -10.69
N ASP A 125 9.64 -22.05 -11.83
CA ASP A 125 8.90 -20.87 -12.34
C ASP A 125 7.40 -21.14 -12.42
N GLU A 126 7.02 -22.33 -12.89
CA GLU A 126 5.63 -22.74 -12.96
C GLU A 126 5.01 -22.88 -11.56
N ASP A 127 5.76 -23.39 -10.59
CA ASP A 127 5.31 -23.54 -9.20
C ASP A 127 5.08 -22.15 -8.56
N ILE A 128 5.98 -21.19 -8.77
CA ILE A 128 5.82 -19.81 -8.28
C ILE A 128 4.63 -19.11 -8.97
N ALA A 129 4.48 -19.26 -10.29
CA ALA A 129 3.36 -18.69 -11.04
C ALA A 129 2.01 -19.29 -10.63
N LYS A 130 1.95 -20.60 -10.30
CA LYS A 130 0.74 -21.22 -9.75
C LYS A 130 0.32 -20.61 -8.42
N VAL A 131 1.28 -20.21 -7.58
CA VAL A 131 1.03 -19.61 -6.27
C VAL A 131 0.65 -18.13 -6.42
N PHE A 132 1.52 -17.32 -7.01
CA PHE A 132 1.37 -15.86 -7.01
C PHE A 132 0.67 -15.29 -8.26
N GLY A 133 0.33 -16.14 -9.22
CA GLY A 133 -0.26 -15.74 -10.50
C GLY A 133 0.75 -15.13 -11.47
N SER A 134 0.28 -14.85 -12.68
CA SER A 134 1.06 -14.25 -13.76
C SER A 134 0.33 -13.09 -14.44
N GLU A 135 1.06 -12.05 -14.87
CA GLU A 135 0.48 -10.97 -15.69
C GLU A 135 -0.10 -11.48 -17.02
N SER A 136 0.31 -12.66 -17.48
CA SER A 136 -0.26 -13.30 -18.68
C SER A 136 -1.75 -13.67 -18.51
N GLU A 137 -2.18 -13.95 -17.28
CA GLU A 137 -3.57 -14.27 -16.95
C GLU A 137 -4.50 -13.06 -17.02
N ASN A 138 -3.95 -11.85 -17.15
CA ASN A 138 -4.76 -10.62 -17.28
C ASN A 138 -5.61 -10.61 -18.56
N GLN A 139 -5.22 -11.39 -19.57
CA GLN A 139 -6.03 -11.60 -20.78
C GLN A 139 -7.35 -12.35 -20.48
N ASN A 140 -7.38 -13.13 -19.40
CA ASN A 140 -8.55 -13.88 -18.94
C ASN A 140 -9.38 -13.12 -17.89
N GLY A 141 -9.17 -11.79 -17.77
CA GLY A 141 -9.93 -10.93 -16.86
C GLY A 141 -9.40 -10.86 -15.42
N ARG A 142 -8.31 -11.56 -15.10
CA ARG A 142 -7.59 -11.41 -13.81
C ARG A 142 -6.80 -10.10 -13.80
N LYS A 143 -6.33 -9.67 -12.63
CA LYS A 143 -5.52 -8.43 -12.50
C LYS A 143 -4.28 -8.65 -11.65
N PHE A 144 -3.40 -9.51 -12.13
CA PHE A 144 -2.08 -9.72 -11.54
C PHE A 144 -1.10 -8.63 -11.99
N PHE A 145 -0.23 -8.23 -11.07
CA PHE A 145 0.81 -7.24 -11.36
C PHE A 145 2.15 -7.61 -10.74
N TYR A 146 3.21 -7.59 -11.53
CA TYR A 146 4.55 -7.94 -11.08
C TYR A 146 5.15 -6.85 -10.19
N ILE A 147 5.41 -7.19 -8.92
CA ILE A 147 5.89 -6.26 -7.88
C ILE A 147 7.36 -6.48 -7.49
N GLY A 148 7.94 -7.64 -7.77
CA GLY A 148 9.32 -7.95 -7.41
C GLY A 148 9.66 -9.43 -7.50
N THR A 149 10.91 -9.79 -7.28
CA THR A 149 11.37 -11.19 -7.27
C THR A 149 11.70 -11.62 -5.85
N PRO A 150 11.60 -12.91 -5.49
CA PRO A 150 12.16 -13.37 -4.22
C PRO A 150 13.70 -13.17 -4.22
N LEU A 151 14.32 -13.15 -3.04
CA LEU A 151 15.74 -12.74 -2.88
C LEU A 151 16.72 -13.62 -3.65
N ASP A 152 16.50 -14.94 -3.64
CA ASP A 152 17.39 -15.94 -4.23
C ASP A 152 16.79 -16.59 -5.49
N MET A 153 15.83 -15.90 -6.11
CA MET A 153 15.06 -16.38 -7.24
C MET A 153 14.91 -15.28 -8.28
N THR A 154 14.76 -15.67 -9.54
CA THR A 154 14.56 -14.73 -10.66
C THR A 154 13.09 -14.59 -11.04
N GLN A 155 12.25 -15.46 -10.47
CA GLN A 155 10.85 -15.62 -10.82
C GLN A 155 10.03 -14.41 -10.36
N PRO A 156 9.15 -13.87 -11.23
CA PRO A 156 8.26 -12.77 -10.86
C PRO A 156 7.25 -13.18 -9.78
N VAL A 157 7.16 -12.40 -8.70
CA VAL A 157 6.05 -12.43 -7.77
C VAL A 157 5.03 -11.39 -8.21
N CYS A 158 3.81 -11.84 -8.49
CA CYS A 158 2.70 -10.98 -8.81
C CYS A 158 1.79 -10.76 -7.59
N LEU A 159 1.16 -9.59 -7.55
CA LEU A 159 0.12 -9.23 -6.60
C LEU A 159 -1.24 -9.34 -7.28
N ASP A 160 -2.22 -9.97 -6.63
CA ASP A 160 -3.61 -9.94 -7.08
C ASP A 160 -4.21 -8.57 -6.75
N LEU A 161 -4.34 -7.71 -7.76
CA LEU A 161 -4.78 -6.33 -7.56
C LEU A 161 -6.29 -6.23 -7.29
N GLU A 162 -7.10 -7.21 -7.70
CA GLU A 162 -8.52 -7.24 -7.32
C GLU A 162 -8.64 -7.43 -5.83
N ARG A 163 -7.97 -8.46 -5.29
CA ARG A 163 -7.91 -8.68 -3.83
C ARG A 163 -7.24 -7.53 -3.10
N PHE A 164 -6.21 -6.93 -3.67
CA PHE A 164 -5.49 -5.82 -3.05
C PHE A 164 -6.38 -4.60 -2.81
N CYS A 165 -7.30 -4.30 -3.72
CA CYS A 165 -8.18 -3.14 -3.62
C CYS A 165 -9.49 -3.42 -2.85
N GLU A 166 -9.89 -4.68 -2.65
CA GLU A 166 -11.08 -5.08 -1.87
C GLU A 166 -11.04 -4.62 -0.40
N ARG A 167 -9.83 -4.56 0.18
CA ARG A 167 -9.60 -4.17 1.57
C ARG A 167 -8.55 -3.08 1.61
N SER A 168 -8.57 -2.27 2.67
CA SER A 168 -7.50 -1.29 2.89
C SER A 168 -6.14 -1.99 2.95
N SER A 169 -5.14 -1.39 2.33
CA SER A 169 -3.77 -1.87 2.26
C SER A 169 -2.82 -0.89 2.92
N ALA A 170 -1.61 -1.34 3.24
CA ALA A 170 -0.59 -0.47 3.80
C ALA A 170 0.82 -0.75 3.28
N VAL A 171 1.60 0.33 3.13
CA VAL A 171 3.02 0.34 2.83
C VAL A 171 3.74 0.97 4.02
N PHE A 172 4.52 0.17 4.74
CA PHE A 172 5.27 0.58 5.92
C PHE A 172 6.78 0.51 5.69
N GLY A 173 7.54 1.38 6.35
CA GLY A 173 9.00 1.38 6.32
C GLY A 173 9.59 2.67 6.86
N ARG A 174 10.85 2.68 7.30
CA ARG A 174 11.53 3.94 7.68
C ARG A 174 11.89 4.80 6.46
N THR A 175 12.31 6.04 6.65
CA THR A 175 12.81 6.91 5.57
C THR A 175 13.97 6.24 4.82
N GLY A 176 14.01 6.37 3.49
CA GLY A 176 15.07 5.79 2.65
C GLY A 176 14.99 4.29 2.36
N THR A 177 13.92 3.61 2.79
CA THR A 177 13.72 2.18 2.51
C THR A 177 13.03 1.86 1.18
N GLY A 178 12.57 2.89 0.47
CA GLY A 178 11.84 2.74 -0.79
C GLY A 178 10.32 2.71 -0.67
N LYS A 179 9.73 3.17 0.45
CA LYS A 179 8.26 3.32 0.60
C LYS A 179 7.60 3.99 -0.62
N THR A 180 8.02 5.20 -0.97
CA THR A 180 7.49 5.96 -2.11
C THR A 180 7.60 5.18 -3.42
N PHE A 181 8.69 4.44 -3.62
CA PHE A 181 8.90 3.61 -4.81
C PHE A 181 7.91 2.45 -4.88
N ILE A 182 7.71 1.75 -3.76
CA ILE A 182 6.74 0.66 -3.63
C ILE A 182 5.33 1.20 -3.86
N THR A 183 4.97 2.30 -3.20
CA THR A 183 3.65 2.94 -3.36
C THR A 183 3.40 3.32 -4.82
N ARG A 184 4.35 3.99 -5.47
CA ARG A 184 4.22 4.37 -6.89
C ARG A 184 4.11 3.14 -7.81
N LEU A 185 4.81 2.05 -7.50
CA LEU A 185 4.74 0.80 -8.25
C LEU A 185 3.35 0.18 -8.15
N LEU A 186 2.79 0.12 -6.94
CA LEU A 186 1.44 -0.39 -6.68
C LEU A 186 0.37 0.47 -7.38
N LEU A 187 0.48 1.80 -7.29
CA LEU A 187 -0.42 2.73 -7.97
C LEU A 187 -0.37 2.56 -9.49
N ALA A 188 0.83 2.42 -10.07
CA ALA A 188 0.99 2.16 -11.49
C ALA A 188 0.33 0.82 -11.90
N GLY A 189 0.49 -0.22 -11.07
CA GLY A 189 -0.19 -1.50 -11.26
C GLY A 189 -1.71 -1.38 -11.30
N LEU A 190 -2.30 -0.69 -10.32
CA LEU A 190 -3.74 -0.45 -10.22
C LEU A 190 -4.31 0.26 -11.46
N ILE A 191 -3.61 1.28 -11.95
CA ILE A 191 -4.01 2.06 -13.14
C ILE A 191 -3.86 1.23 -14.42
N LYS A 192 -2.76 0.50 -14.55
CA LYS A 192 -2.44 -0.33 -15.73
C LYS A 192 -3.48 -1.44 -15.93
N THR A 193 -3.87 -2.12 -14.85
CA THR A 193 -4.81 -3.25 -14.92
C THR A 193 -6.29 -2.84 -14.83
N ASP A 194 -6.59 -1.55 -14.68
CA ASP A 194 -7.94 -1.05 -14.39
C ASP A 194 -8.56 -1.74 -13.15
N ALA A 195 -7.72 -2.11 -12.17
CA ALA A 195 -8.17 -2.72 -10.92
C ALA A 195 -8.94 -1.71 -10.06
N ALA A 196 -8.42 -0.50 -9.95
CA ALA A 196 -9.04 0.59 -9.23
C ALA A 196 -8.63 1.95 -9.82
N VAL A 197 -9.51 2.94 -9.65
CA VAL A 197 -9.14 4.36 -9.78
C VAL A 197 -8.50 4.83 -8.48
N ASN A 198 -7.54 5.74 -8.59
CA ASN A 198 -6.74 6.17 -7.45
C ASN A 198 -6.96 7.66 -7.17
N LEU A 199 -7.16 8.01 -5.91
CA LEU A 199 -7.09 9.38 -5.40
C LEU A 199 -5.89 9.46 -4.47
N VAL A 200 -4.82 10.14 -4.91
CA VAL A 200 -3.56 10.21 -4.16
C VAL A 200 -3.38 11.61 -3.59
N PHE A 201 -3.26 11.72 -2.27
CA PHE A 201 -2.85 12.97 -1.63
C PHE A 201 -1.33 13.03 -1.51
N ASP A 202 -0.69 13.76 -2.43
CA ASP A 202 0.76 13.78 -2.65
C ASP A 202 1.40 14.98 -1.95
N MET A 203 1.61 14.88 -0.63
CA MET A 203 2.13 15.98 0.20
C MET A 203 3.53 16.42 -0.27
N HIS A 204 4.37 15.47 -0.66
CA HIS A 204 5.76 15.71 -1.05
C HIS A 204 5.97 15.88 -2.57
N ASN A 205 4.91 15.82 -3.38
CA ASN A 205 4.93 15.89 -4.84
C ASN A 205 5.82 14.80 -5.49
N GLU A 206 5.83 13.60 -4.93
CA GLU A 206 6.66 12.47 -5.37
C GLU A 206 5.96 11.53 -6.38
N TYR A 207 4.64 11.59 -6.51
CA TYR A 207 3.86 10.67 -7.35
C TYR A 207 3.42 11.30 -8.66
N GLY A 208 3.09 12.59 -8.67
CA GLY A 208 2.50 13.26 -9.84
C GLY A 208 3.37 13.21 -11.10
N THR A 209 4.56 13.82 -11.04
CA THR A 209 5.35 14.12 -12.25
C THR A 209 6.77 13.60 -12.26
N LYS A 210 7.56 13.84 -11.22
CA LYS A 210 8.91 13.27 -11.09
C LYS A 210 9.14 12.85 -9.65
N GLY A 211 9.60 11.61 -9.46
CA GLY A 211 10.14 11.14 -8.19
C GLY A 211 11.63 11.42 -8.10
N THR A 212 12.08 11.85 -6.92
CA THR A 212 13.50 11.96 -6.58
C THR A 212 14.13 10.59 -6.33
N PHE A 213 15.40 10.45 -6.72
CA PHE A 213 16.22 9.26 -6.49
C PHE A 213 17.07 9.45 -5.23
N GLU A 214 17.01 8.51 -4.27
CA GLU A 214 17.87 8.48 -3.08
C GLU A 214 19.02 7.46 -3.23
N GLY A 215 19.80 7.59 -4.30
CA GLY A 215 20.99 6.77 -4.57
C GLY A 215 22.05 7.50 -5.40
N GLN A 216 23.28 6.99 -5.42
CA GLN A 216 24.38 7.56 -6.21
C GLN A 216 24.16 7.27 -7.69
N GLY A 217 23.54 8.21 -8.40
CA GLY A 217 23.26 8.12 -9.85
C GLY A 217 22.04 8.95 -10.21
N ALA A 218 22.24 10.22 -10.57
CA ALA A 218 21.20 11.22 -10.78
C ALA A 218 20.34 10.94 -12.03
N SER A 219 19.37 10.03 -11.93
CA SER A 219 18.25 9.98 -12.87
C SER A 219 16.93 10.07 -12.11
N SER A 220 16.12 11.08 -12.41
CA SER A 220 14.79 11.25 -11.83
C SER A 220 13.84 10.16 -12.34
N VAL A 221 13.08 9.53 -11.45
CA VAL A 221 12.07 8.53 -11.80
C VAL A 221 10.82 9.24 -12.30
N LYS A 222 10.12 8.67 -13.28
CA LYS A 222 8.87 9.28 -13.79
C LYS A 222 7.73 9.05 -12.81
N GLY A 223 6.95 10.10 -12.57
CA GLY A 223 5.69 10.00 -11.84
C GLY A 223 4.59 9.35 -12.67
N LEU A 224 3.38 9.25 -12.11
CA LEU A 224 2.23 8.57 -12.70
C LEU A 224 1.70 9.30 -13.94
N GLN A 225 1.63 10.64 -13.95
CA GLN A 225 1.07 11.38 -15.08
C GLN A 225 1.90 11.17 -16.36
N PRO A 226 3.25 11.25 -16.36
CA PRO A 226 4.05 10.91 -17.54
C PRO A 226 3.92 9.45 -18.00
N LEU A 227 3.78 8.49 -17.07
CA LEU A 227 3.63 7.06 -17.40
C LEU A 227 2.36 6.80 -18.21
N PHE A 228 1.27 7.48 -17.86
CA PHE A 228 -0.06 7.28 -18.46
C PHE A 228 -0.51 8.45 -19.36
N ALA A 229 0.42 9.28 -19.81
CA ALA A 229 0.12 10.45 -20.66
C ALA A 229 -0.51 10.08 -22.02
N THR A 230 -0.26 8.87 -22.53
CA THR A 230 -0.85 8.36 -23.78
C THR A 230 -2.31 7.95 -23.61
N THR A 231 -2.68 7.44 -22.43
CA THR A 231 -4.03 6.97 -22.14
C THR A 231 -4.89 8.03 -21.47
N GLY A 232 -4.28 9.08 -20.90
CA GLY A 232 -4.99 10.13 -20.17
C GLY A 232 -5.60 9.63 -18.85
N LYS A 233 -5.16 8.48 -18.34
CA LYS A 233 -5.71 7.85 -17.13
C LYS A 233 -5.30 8.51 -15.81
N VAL A 234 -4.44 9.54 -15.84
CA VAL A 234 -3.96 10.25 -14.66
C VAL A 234 -4.05 11.75 -14.87
N LYS A 235 -4.66 12.46 -13.92
CA LYS A 235 -4.73 13.92 -13.88
C LYS A 235 -4.11 14.48 -12.61
N ILE A 236 -3.53 15.66 -12.71
CA ILE A 236 -2.96 16.40 -11.58
C ILE A 236 -3.88 17.55 -11.20
N TYR A 237 -4.31 17.52 -9.95
CA TYR A 237 -5.08 18.54 -9.29
C TYR A 237 -4.15 19.26 -8.33
N SER A 238 -3.88 20.55 -8.55
CA SER A 238 -2.87 21.27 -7.77
C SER A 238 -3.48 22.44 -7.02
N LEU A 239 -3.10 22.58 -5.74
CA LEU A 239 -3.36 23.77 -4.94
C LEU A 239 -2.47 24.96 -5.36
N ASP A 240 -1.39 24.69 -6.10
CA ASP A 240 -0.46 25.70 -6.61
C ASP A 240 -0.03 25.35 -8.05
N PRO A 241 -0.87 25.67 -9.05
CA PRO A 241 -0.59 25.36 -10.46
C PRO A 241 0.73 25.93 -10.97
N GLU A 242 1.16 27.09 -10.45
CA GLU A 242 2.43 27.70 -10.87
C GLU A 242 3.63 26.84 -10.47
N SER A 243 3.63 26.31 -9.25
CA SER A 243 4.69 25.42 -8.76
C SER A 243 4.73 24.11 -9.54
N THR A 244 3.57 23.54 -9.86
CA THR A 244 3.46 22.37 -10.76
C THR A 244 4.06 22.67 -12.13
N GLN A 245 3.70 23.79 -12.77
CA GLN A 245 4.25 24.18 -14.08
C GLN A 245 5.78 24.41 -14.04
N ARG A 246 6.32 25.03 -12.98
CA ARG A 246 7.77 25.21 -12.80
C ARG A 246 8.54 23.89 -12.73
N ARG A 247 7.92 22.81 -12.25
CA ARG A 247 8.50 21.44 -12.26
C ARG A 247 8.46 20.77 -13.65
N GLY A 248 7.88 21.43 -14.65
CA GLY A 248 7.71 20.91 -16.00
C GLY A 248 6.49 19.98 -16.16
N ALA A 249 5.53 20.10 -15.25
CA ALA A 249 4.29 19.33 -15.22
C ALA A 249 3.10 20.11 -15.81
N HIS A 250 2.10 19.38 -16.29
CA HIS A 250 0.81 19.97 -16.65
C HIS A 250 -0.15 19.86 -15.46
N CYS A 251 -0.67 21.00 -15.00
CA CYS A 251 -1.76 21.04 -14.03
C CYS A 251 -3.09 20.96 -14.79
N ASP A 252 -3.89 19.92 -14.53
CA ASP A 252 -5.17 19.70 -15.21
C ASP A 252 -6.30 20.52 -14.58
N ARG A 253 -6.24 20.73 -13.26
CA ARG A 253 -7.21 21.49 -12.46
C ARG A 253 -6.55 22.21 -11.28
N GLU A 254 -6.90 23.48 -11.11
CA GLU A 254 -6.59 24.24 -9.89
C GLU A 254 -7.59 23.87 -8.78
N VAL A 255 -7.08 23.55 -7.60
CA VAL A 255 -7.91 23.22 -6.44
C VAL A 255 -8.18 24.48 -5.64
N ARG A 256 -9.45 24.92 -5.62
CA ARG A 256 -9.97 25.95 -4.71
C ARG A 256 -11.16 25.39 -3.95
N LEU A 257 -11.16 25.55 -2.63
CA LEU A 257 -12.22 25.01 -1.76
C LEU A 257 -12.99 26.17 -1.11
N SER A 258 -14.32 26.08 -1.11
CA SER A 258 -15.15 27.03 -0.37
C SER A 258 -15.13 26.71 1.12
N ILE A 259 -15.09 27.75 1.96
CA ILE A 259 -15.18 27.62 3.43
C ILE A 259 -16.50 26.99 3.89
N GLU A 260 -17.56 27.04 3.09
CA GLU A 260 -18.84 26.38 3.37
C GLU A 260 -18.71 24.85 3.44
N GLN A 261 -17.63 24.31 2.87
CA GLN A 261 -17.34 22.88 2.89
C GLN A 261 -16.68 22.43 4.18
N ILE A 262 -16.16 23.35 5.01
CA ILE A 262 -15.45 23.04 6.24
C ILE A 262 -16.45 22.65 7.33
N GLU A 263 -16.25 21.47 7.91
CA GLU A 263 -17.02 20.94 9.03
C GLU A 263 -16.20 20.99 10.34
N PRO A 264 -16.85 20.95 11.52
CA PRO A 264 -16.15 20.95 12.81
C PRO A 264 -15.11 19.82 12.95
N ASP A 265 -15.37 18.65 12.37
CA ASP A 265 -14.45 17.52 12.36
C ASP A 265 -13.14 17.83 11.61
N ASP A 266 -13.19 18.69 10.58
CA ASP A 266 -12.01 19.15 9.85
C ASP A 266 -11.11 20.01 10.75
N ILE A 267 -11.70 20.85 11.60
CA ILE A 267 -10.97 21.69 12.57
C ILE A 267 -10.37 20.85 13.69
N LEU A 268 -11.08 19.81 14.11
CA LEU A 268 -10.62 18.90 15.16
C LEU A 268 -9.37 18.12 14.73
N LEU A 269 -9.30 17.69 13.47
CA LEU A 269 -8.10 17.06 12.91
C LEU A 269 -6.88 17.99 12.96
N LEU A 270 -7.10 19.31 12.88
CA LEU A 270 -6.07 20.34 12.95
C LEU A 270 -5.69 20.76 14.37
N GLN A 271 -6.22 20.10 15.42
CA GLN A 271 -6.03 20.52 16.81
C GLN A 271 -4.56 20.68 17.21
N GLU A 272 -3.69 19.74 16.81
CA GLU A 272 -2.25 19.82 17.12
C GLU A 272 -1.57 20.95 16.34
N GLU A 273 -1.83 21.05 15.03
CA GLU A 273 -1.19 22.01 14.12
C GLU A 273 -1.60 23.46 14.42
N LEU A 274 -2.87 23.68 14.77
CA LEU A 274 -3.42 24.96 15.19
C LEU A 274 -3.22 25.23 16.69
N ARG A 275 -2.75 24.25 17.47
CA ARG A 275 -2.66 24.31 18.94
C ARG A 275 -3.99 24.75 19.56
N LEU A 276 -5.07 24.08 19.17
CA LEU A 276 -6.41 24.36 19.65
C LEU A 276 -6.62 23.78 21.06
N ASN A 277 -7.33 24.54 21.89
CA ASN A 277 -7.84 24.03 23.17
C ASN A 277 -8.81 22.87 22.89
N PRO A 278 -8.83 21.78 23.69
CA PRO A 278 -9.87 20.75 23.63
C PRO A 278 -11.31 21.25 23.46
N THR A 279 -11.65 22.42 24.01
CA THR A 279 -12.99 23.04 23.87
C THR A 279 -13.30 23.56 22.46
N ALA A 280 -12.30 23.74 21.59
CA ALA A 280 -12.49 24.29 20.24
C ALA A 280 -13.44 23.46 19.37
N ALA A 281 -13.45 22.14 19.56
CA ALA A 281 -14.33 21.23 18.83
C ALA A 281 -15.80 21.46 19.19
N GLU A 282 -16.09 21.60 20.48
CA GLU A 282 -17.44 21.88 20.97
C GLU A 282 -17.93 23.25 20.47
N TYR A 283 -17.05 24.25 20.51
CA TYR A 283 -17.38 25.60 20.06
C TYR A 283 -17.66 25.62 18.55
N SER A 284 -16.85 24.90 17.76
CA SER A 284 -17.08 24.75 16.32
C SER A 284 -18.40 24.04 16.02
N ASN A 285 -18.76 23.01 16.79
CA ASN A 285 -20.04 22.31 16.66
C ASN A 285 -21.23 23.22 17.01
N ILE A 286 -21.14 24.04 18.06
CA ILE A 286 -22.19 24.99 18.44
C ILE A 286 -22.37 26.06 17.35
N LEU A 287 -21.28 26.60 16.81
CA LEU A 287 -21.31 27.54 15.69
C LEU A 287 -21.96 26.90 14.46
N LYS A 288 -21.59 25.65 14.13
CA LYS A 288 -22.18 24.89 13.02
C LYS A 288 -23.68 24.68 13.18
N ASN A 289 -24.13 24.28 14.37
CA ASN A 289 -25.54 24.05 14.64
C ASN A 289 -26.39 25.32 14.49
N ARG A 290 -25.81 26.49 14.81
CA ARG A 290 -26.51 27.77 14.74
C ARG A 290 -26.54 28.39 13.34
N TYR A 291 -25.41 28.34 12.63
CA TYR A 291 -25.22 29.04 11.36
C TYR A 291 -25.22 28.12 10.13
N GLY A 292 -25.30 26.80 10.32
CA GLY A 292 -25.35 25.83 9.24
C GLY A 292 -24.08 25.83 8.40
N LYS A 293 -24.20 25.83 7.07
CA LYS A 293 -23.04 25.77 6.16
C LYS A 293 -22.16 27.02 6.22
N ASP A 294 -22.74 28.17 6.54
CA ASP A 294 -22.04 29.46 6.56
C ASP A 294 -21.38 29.78 7.91
N TRP A 295 -21.27 28.79 8.81
CA TRP A 295 -20.85 29.00 10.19
C TRP A 295 -19.49 29.66 10.33
N LEU A 296 -18.52 29.29 9.48
CA LEU A 296 -17.19 29.86 9.55
C LEU A 296 -17.18 31.30 9.05
N ALA A 297 -17.89 31.59 7.95
CA ALA A 297 -18.04 32.94 7.44
C ALA A 297 -18.69 33.86 8.49
N ARG A 298 -19.85 33.45 9.02
CA ARG A 298 -20.60 34.20 10.04
C ARG A 298 -19.82 34.38 11.34
N PHE A 299 -19.02 33.38 11.72
CA PHE A 299 -18.16 33.49 12.89
C PHE A 299 -17.02 34.50 12.67
N MET A 300 -16.39 34.48 11.50
CA MET A 300 -15.35 35.46 11.16
C MET A 300 -15.93 36.87 11.10
N ASP A 301 -17.08 37.06 10.45
CA ASP A 301 -17.78 38.36 10.38
C ASP A 301 -18.09 38.89 11.80
N LEU A 302 -18.67 38.05 12.68
CA LEU A 302 -18.99 38.42 14.07
C LEU A 302 -17.76 38.91 14.85
N MET A 303 -16.58 38.33 14.58
CA MET A 303 -15.34 38.68 15.26
C MET A 303 -14.61 39.87 14.60
N GLU A 304 -14.88 40.16 13.32
CA GLU A 304 -14.33 41.32 12.59
C GLU A 304 -15.13 42.61 12.81
N ASP A 305 -16.44 42.49 13.08
CA ASP A 305 -17.33 43.62 13.36
C ASP A 305 -16.96 44.39 14.65
N ASP A 306 -16.06 43.85 15.48
CA ASP A 306 -15.55 44.43 16.74
C ASP A 306 -16.65 44.85 17.74
N ASP A 307 -17.85 44.25 17.61
CA ASP A 307 -18.98 44.49 18.51
C ASP A 307 -18.89 43.57 19.74
N GLU A 308 -18.21 44.05 20.78
CA GLU A 308 -18.07 43.36 22.06
C GLU A 308 -19.42 42.92 22.65
N LYS A 309 -20.48 43.72 22.49
CA LYS A 309 -21.82 43.37 23.02
C LYS A 309 -22.45 42.23 22.23
N ALA A 310 -22.28 42.21 20.91
CA ALA A 310 -22.76 41.09 20.09
C ALA A 310 -22.04 39.79 20.47
N LEU A 311 -20.72 39.84 20.70
CA LEU A 311 -19.93 38.70 21.14
C LEU A 311 -20.35 38.21 22.54
N GLU A 312 -20.50 39.12 23.51
CA GLU A 312 -20.95 38.78 24.86
C GLU A 312 -22.36 38.17 24.86
N ASN A 313 -23.29 38.77 24.13
CA ASN A 313 -24.65 38.25 23.99
C ASN A 313 -24.66 36.87 23.34
N PHE A 314 -23.87 36.67 22.30
CA PHE A 314 -23.71 35.37 21.65
C PHE A 314 -23.13 34.34 22.62
N ALA A 315 -22.07 34.70 23.34
CA ALA A 315 -21.43 33.82 24.30
C ALA A 315 -22.40 33.40 25.42
N ALA A 316 -23.13 34.36 26.01
CA ALA A 316 -24.11 34.10 27.05
C ALA A 316 -25.26 33.20 26.58
N GLN A 317 -25.81 33.44 25.38
CA GLN A 317 -26.91 32.64 24.82
C GLN A 317 -26.53 31.17 24.61
N ASN A 318 -25.27 30.90 24.26
CA ASN A 318 -24.80 29.57 23.94
C ASN A 318 -23.96 28.93 25.07
N HIS A 319 -23.91 29.56 26.25
CA HIS A 319 -23.08 29.13 27.40
C HIS A 319 -21.59 28.99 27.05
N LEU A 320 -21.06 29.89 26.22
CA LEU A 320 -19.66 29.94 25.80
C LEU A 320 -18.90 31.02 26.56
N LEU A 321 -17.57 30.90 26.59
CA LEU A 321 -16.68 31.94 27.12
C LEU A 321 -16.19 32.83 25.97
N PRO A 322 -16.37 34.17 26.04
CA PRO A 322 -15.87 35.10 25.02
C PRO A 322 -14.38 34.94 24.72
N SER A 323 -13.55 34.81 25.77
CA SER A 323 -12.11 34.60 25.64
C SER A 323 -11.71 33.32 24.89
N SER A 324 -12.56 32.28 24.93
CA SER A 324 -12.35 31.04 24.17
C SER A 324 -12.75 31.20 22.71
N LEU A 325 -13.78 32.02 22.40
CA LEU A 325 -14.14 32.40 21.04
C LEU A 325 -13.07 33.27 20.40
N GLU A 326 -12.53 34.26 21.11
CA GLU A 326 -11.38 35.05 20.64
C GLU A 326 -10.14 34.19 20.38
N ALA A 327 -9.87 33.22 21.26
CA ALA A 327 -8.79 32.28 21.06
C ALA A 327 -9.01 31.42 19.82
N LEU A 328 -10.23 30.92 19.60
CA LEU A 328 -10.59 30.15 18.41
C LEU A 328 -10.45 30.99 17.15
N TYR A 329 -10.99 32.21 17.14
CA TYR A 329 -10.89 33.18 16.05
C TYR A 329 -9.44 33.41 15.64
N ARG A 330 -8.57 33.80 16.58
CA ARG A 330 -7.14 34.01 16.31
C ARG A 330 -6.45 32.80 15.67
N ARG A 331 -6.86 31.57 16.01
CA ARG A 331 -6.32 30.35 15.40
C ARG A 331 -6.90 30.09 14.01
N LEU A 332 -8.19 30.35 13.80
CA LEU A 332 -8.84 30.21 12.50
C LEU A 332 -8.41 31.30 11.50
N THR A 333 -8.08 32.50 11.96
CA THR A 333 -7.44 33.54 11.12
C THR A 333 -6.11 33.04 10.55
N ARG A 334 -5.31 32.31 11.35
CA ARG A 334 -4.07 31.69 10.85
C ARG A 334 -4.34 30.68 9.73
N LEU A 335 -5.44 29.94 9.81
CA LEU A 335 -5.87 29.02 8.75
C LEU A 335 -6.22 29.81 7.47
N ARG A 336 -6.93 30.94 7.57
CA ARG A 336 -7.17 31.85 6.44
C ARG A 336 -5.87 32.34 5.79
N ASP A 337 -4.90 32.76 6.59
CA ASP A 337 -3.65 33.36 6.08
C ASP A 337 -2.75 32.33 5.38
N ILE A 338 -2.69 31.11 5.91
CA ILE A 338 -1.86 30.02 5.36
C ILE A 338 -2.57 29.35 4.17
N CYS A 339 -3.87 29.10 4.26
CA CYS A 339 -4.62 28.33 3.28
C CYS A 339 -5.30 29.24 2.25
N GLN A 340 -4.51 29.96 1.45
CA GLN A 340 -5.03 30.90 0.44
C GLN A 340 -5.80 30.21 -0.71
N PHE A 341 -5.75 28.88 -0.79
CA PHE A 341 -6.61 28.08 -1.67
C PHE A 341 -8.07 28.03 -1.19
N LEU A 342 -8.33 28.45 0.05
CA LEU A 342 -9.67 28.59 0.59
C LEU A 342 -10.29 29.88 0.09
N ASP A 343 -11.50 29.76 -0.41
CA ASP A 343 -12.31 30.87 -0.83
C ASP A 343 -13.29 31.29 0.26
N PHE A 344 -13.05 32.49 0.80
CA PHE A 344 -13.93 33.14 1.77
C PHE A 344 -15.01 34.00 1.10
N SER A 345 -15.03 34.10 -0.24
CA SER A 345 -16.03 34.90 -0.94
C SER A 345 -17.35 34.13 -1.08
N PRO A 346 -18.51 34.72 -0.71
CA PRO A 346 -19.81 34.11 -0.91
C PRO A 346 -20.22 34.23 -2.39
N ASN A 347 -19.67 33.39 -3.27
CA ASN A 347 -20.01 33.41 -4.70
C ASN A 347 -20.43 32.02 -5.22
N LYS A 348 -21.72 31.88 -5.53
CA LYS A 348 -22.41 30.66 -5.99
C LYS A 348 -22.00 30.13 -7.38
N GLY A 349 -20.99 30.72 -8.03
CA GLY A 349 -20.63 30.45 -9.42
C GLY A 349 -19.29 29.73 -9.63
N LYS A 350 -18.66 29.20 -8.58
CA LYS A 350 -17.32 28.58 -8.72
C LYS A 350 -17.40 27.11 -9.14
N LEU A 351 -16.47 26.72 -10.01
CA LEU A 351 -16.22 25.34 -10.44
C LEU A 351 -16.25 24.41 -9.22
N ASN A 352 -17.19 23.47 -9.21
CA ASN A 352 -17.26 22.49 -8.15
C ASN A 352 -16.15 21.45 -8.38
N ILE A 353 -14.96 21.72 -7.83
CA ILE A 353 -13.78 20.85 -7.96
C ILE A 353 -14.09 19.41 -7.53
N ILE A 354 -15.02 19.24 -6.59
CA ILE A 354 -15.49 17.94 -6.12
C ILE A 354 -16.31 17.23 -7.19
N GLU A 355 -17.21 17.92 -7.89
CA GLU A 355 -17.95 17.32 -9.02
C GLU A 355 -17.01 16.94 -10.16
N ASP A 356 -16.06 17.81 -10.51
CA ASP A 356 -15.04 17.51 -11.52
C ASP A 356 -14.21 16.28 -11.13
N LEU A 357 -13.76 16.22 -9.87
CA LEU A 357 -13.05 15.07 -9.32
C LEU A 357 -13.90 13.79 -9.42
N LEU A 358 -15.15 13.83 -8.97
CA LEU A 358 -16.05 12.68 -9.01
C LEU A 358 -16.35 12.22 -10.44
N ASN A 359 -16.45 13.15 -11.38
CA ASN A 359 -16.63 12.86 -12.80
C ASN A 359 -15.41 12.15 -13.39
N ASP A 360 -14.21 12.64 -13.09
CA ASP A 360 -12.96 12.02 -13.55
C ASP A 360 -12.75 10.62 -12.95
N LEU A 361 -13.00 10.46 -11.64
CA LEU A 361 -12.97 9.15 -10.98
C LEU A 361 -13.97 8.17 -11.61
N SER A 362 -15.19 8.63 -11.92
CA SER A 362 -16.22 7.77 -12.56
C SER A 362 -15.84 7.35 -13.98
N ARG A 363 -15.05 8.17 -14.69
CA ARG A 363 -14.54 7.87 -16.03
C ARG A 363 -13.33 6.93 -16.03
N GLY A 364 -12.88 6.44 -14.87
CA GLY A 364 -11.67 5.61 -14.79
C GLY A 364 -10.37 6.41 -14.73
N THR A 365 -10.44 7.74 -14.50
CA THR A 365 -9.26 8.60 -14.41
C THR A 365 -8.82 8.71 -12.95
N SER A 366 -7.57 8.36 -12.67
CA SER A 366 -6.95 8.55 -11.36
C SER A 366 -6.51 10.00 -11.19
N VAL A 367 -6.59 10.51 -9.96
CA VAL A 367 -6.25 11.89 -9.62
C VAL A 367 -5.12 11.91 -8.59
N VAL A 368 -4.08 12.66 -8.90
CA VAL A 368 -3.00 13.00 -7.96
C VAL A 368 -3.20 14.44 -7.51
N MET A 369 -3.32 14.62 -6.20
CA MET A 369 -3.48 15.93 -5.57
C MET A 369 -2.14 16.45 -5.08
N GLU A 370 -1.65 17.50 -5.73
CA GLU A 370 -0.37 18.16 -5.40
C GLU A 370 -0.60 19.39 -4.51
N PHE A 371 0.28 19.53 -3.52
CA PHE A 371 0.22 20.62 -2.55
C PHE A 371 1.13 21.81 -2.91
N GLY A 372 2.14 21.60 -3.76
CA GLY A 372 3.04 22.68 -4.20
C GLY A 372 3.64 23.45 -3.04
N LYS A 373 3.44 24.77 -2.95
CA LYS A 373 3.90 25.60 -1.81
C LYS A 373 3.15 25.37 -0.49
N TYR A 374 2.03 24.64 -0.51
CA TYR A 374 1.22 24.31 0.66
C TYR A 374 1.55 22.92 1.22
N ASP A 375 2.83 22.53 1.18
CA ASP A 375 3.37 21.24 1.66
C ASP A 375 3.39 21.09 3.19
N ASN A 376 2.68 21.96 3.90
CA ASN A 376 2.56 21.89 5.35
C ASN A 376 1.44 20.93 5.78
N MET A 377 1.64 20.28 6.93
CA MET A 377 0.73 19.29 7.50
C MET A 377 -0.70 19.83 7.68
N MET A 378 -0.87 21.11 8.01
CA MET A 378 -2.19 21.72 8.19
C MET A 378 -2.99 21.74 6.88
N SER A 379 -2.39 22.20 5.78
CA SER A 379 -3.03 22.24 4.46
C SER A 379 -3.35 20.84 3.97
N TYR A 380 -2.42 19.90 4.19
CA TYR A 380 -2.58 18.49 3.89
C TYR A 380 -3.77 17.84 4.60
N LEU A 381 -3.82 17.93 5.94
CA LEU A 381 -4.90 17.36 6.75
C LEU A 381 -6.27 17.94 6.36
N LEU A 382 -6.34 19.26 6.18
CA LEU A 382 -7.58 19.97 5.85
C LEU A 382 -8.14 19.52 4.50
N VAL A 383 -7.33 19.63 3.44
CA VAL A 383 -7.76 19.31 2.07
C VAL A 383 -8.09 17.83 1.94
N ALA A 384 -7.24 16.95 2.49
CA ALA A 384 -7.44 15.52 2.43
C ALA A 384 -8.74 15.10 3.12
N ASN A 385 -9.07 15.66 4.28
CA ASN A 385 -10.28 15.30 5.02
C ASN A 385 -11.56 15.83 4.34
N ILE A 386 -11.57 17.09 3.89
CA ILE A 386 -12.72 17.68 3.18
C ILE A 386 -13.05 16.85 1.93
N ILE A 387 -12.05 16.57 1.10
CA ILE A 387 -12.24 15.87 -0.16
C ILE A 387 -12.64 14.42 0.10
N THR A 388 -11.98 13.74 1.03
CA THR A 388 -12.29 12.35 1.37
C THR A 388 -13.72 12.20 1.88
N ARG A 389 -14.20 13.12 2.73
CA ARG A 389 -15.58 13.11 3.22
C ARG A 389 -16.59 13.26 2.07
N ARG A 390 -16.34 14.17 1.13
CA ARG A 390 -17.21 14.34 -0.05
C ARG A 390 -17.20 13.13 -0.97
N VAL A 391 -16.03 12.54 -1.18
CA VAL A 391 -15.90 11.34 -2.00
C VAL A 391 -16.59 10.16 -1.33
N GLU A 392 -16.48 10.00 -0.01
CA GLU A 392 -17.22 9.00 0.76
C GLU A 392 -18.74 9.16 0.59
N GLU A 393 -19.27 10.38 0.76
CA GLU A 393 -20.70 10.69 0.58
C GLU A 393 -21.17 10.25 -0.82
N ALA A 394 -20.46 10.67 -1.87
CA ALA A 394 -20.81 10.36 -3.25
C ALA A 394 -20.73 8.86 -3.59
N TYR A 395 -19.75 8.14 -3.05
CA TYR A 395 -19.61 6.70 -3.29
C TYR A 395 -20.69 5.87 -2.58
N LYS A 396 -21.13 6.31 -1.38
CA LYS A 396 -22.29 5.72 -0.70
C LYS A 396 -23.54 5.85 -1.56
N GLU A 397 -23.82 7.07 -2.02
CA GLU A 397 -24.99 7.33 -2.89
C GLU A 397 -24.96 6.49 -4.17
N LYS A 398 -23.82 6.41 -4.87
CA LYS A 398 -23.68 5.58 -6.08
C LYS A 398 -23.88 4.09 -5.79
N THR A 399 -23.36 3.61 -4.66
CA THR A 399 -23.54 2.21 -4.26
C THR A 399 -25.00 1.93 -3.94
N ASP A 400 -25.69 2.83 -3.23
CA ASP A 400 -27.12 2.66 -2.92
C ASP A 400 -27.97 2.64 -4.20
N VAL A 401 -27.61 3.46 -5.21
CA VAL A 401 -28.23 3.41 -6.54
C VAL A 401 -28.00 2.05 -7.19
N PHE A 402 -26.76 1.57 -7.24
CA PHE A 402 -26.42 0.26 -7.79
C PHE A 402 -27.17 -0.89 -7.10
N LEU A 403 -27.22 -0.89 -5.76
CA LEU A 403 -27.94 -1.92 -5.00
C LEU A 403 -29.44 -1.89 -5.24
N ARG A 404 -30.01 -0.71 -5.52
CA ARG A 404 -31.43 -0.56 -5.85
C ARG A 404 -31.76 -0.98 -7.29
N THR A 405 -30.92 -0.61 -8.27
CA THR A 405 -31.18 -0.89 -9.69
C THR A 405 -30.77 -2.31 -10.09
N GLY A 406 -29.73 -2.87 -9.46
CA GLY A 406 -29.13 -4.16 -9.84
C GLY A 406 -28.44 -4.13 -11.20
N ASN A 407 -28.24 -2.94 -11.79
CA ASN A 407 -27.63 -2.78 -13.10
C ASN A 407 -26.11 -2.64 -12.96
N GLU A 408 -25.34 -3.52 -13.59
CA GLU A 408 -23.87 -3.48 -13.56
C GLU A 408 -23.28 -2.16 -14.09
N LEU A 409 -24.00 -1.42 -14.93
CA LEU A 409 -23.54 -0.09 -15.40
C LEU A 409 -23.54 0.97 -14.29
N ASP A 410 -24.35 0.80 -13.25
CA ASP A 410 -24.42 1.71 -12.11
C ASP A 410 -23.36 1.39 -11.04
N LYS A 411 -22.64 0.26 -11.21
CA LYS A 411 -21.63 -0.20 -10.26
C LYS A 411 -20.50 0.83 -10.15
N PRO A 412 -20.21 1.34 -8.94
CA PRO A 412 -19.07 2.22 -8.74
C PRO A 412 -17.77 1.53 -9.15
N LYS A 413 -16.90 2.25 -9.85
CA LYS A 413 -15.51 1.81 -10.05
C LYS A 413 -14.85 1.70 -8.68
N GLN A 414 -14.05 0.65 -8.47
CA GLN A 414 -13.28 0.53 -7.23
C GLN A 414 -12.35 1.73 -7.06
N LEU A 415 -12.39 2.37 -5.90
CA LEU A 415 -11.58 3.52 -5.54
C LEU A 415 -10.58 3.16 -4.46
N VAL A 416 -9.32 3.52 -4.68
CA VAL A 416 -8.25 3.47 -3.68
C VAL A 416 -7.84 4.90 -3.35
N ILE A 417 -7.97 5.29 -2.08
CA ILE A 417 -7.52 6.60 -1.58
C ILE A 417 -6.18 6.41 -0.89
N THR A 418 -5.13 7.05 -1.42
CA THR A 418 -3.77 6.97 -0.87
C THR A 418 -3.49 8.17 0.02
N ILE A 419 -3.05 7.87 1.25
CA ILE A 419 -2.64 8.87 2.24
C ILE A 419 -1.23 8.58 2.74
N GLU A 420 -0.39 9.60 2.72
CA GLU A 420 0.89 9.63 3.42
C GLU A 420 0.75 10.12 4.85
N GLU A 421 1.69 9.76 5.72
CA GLU A 421 1.68 10.09 7.16
C GLU A 421 0.32 9.75 7.81
N ALA A 422 -0.24 8.60 7.41
CA ALA A 422 -1.56 8.14 7.80
C ALA A 422 -1.81 8.10 9.32
N HIS A 423 -0.79 7.98 10.16
CA HIS A 423 -0.89 8.06 11.62
C HIS A 423 -1.49 9.40 12.09
N LYS A 424 -1.40 10.46 11.29
CA LYS A 424 -2.06 11.74 11.55
C LYS A 424 -3.58 11.66 11.39
N PHE A 425 -4.09 10.84 10.49
CA PHE A 425 -5.52 10.63 10.26
C PHE A 425 -6.11 9.46 11.07
N LEU A 426 -5.29 8.44 11.33
CA LEU A 426 -5.74 7.14 11.83
C LEU A 426 -5.30 6.87 13.28
N ASN A 427 -4.85 7.89 14.02
CA ASN A 427 -4.69 7.78 15.47
C ASN A 427 -6.05 7.51 16.14
N PRO A 428 -6.09 6.93 17.36
CA PRO A 428 -7.34 6.50 18.00
C PRO A 428 -8.42 7.60 18.09
N LYS A 429 -8.03 8.85 18.35
CA LYS A 429 -8.96 9.98 18.46
C LYS A 429 -9.54 10.35 17.08
N SER A 430 -8.66 10.54 16.09
CA SER A 430 -9.03 10.99 14.75
C SER A 430 -9.78 9.90 13.97
N ALA A 431 -9.42 8.64 14.14
CA ALA A 431 -10.06 7.49 13.50
C ALA A 431 -11.54 7.28 13.91
N GLN A 432 -11.93 7.76 15.10
CA GLN A 432 -13.32 7.66 15.54
C GLN A 432 -14.21 8.77 14.97
N GLN A 433 -13.61 9.93 14.67
CA GLN A 433 -14.35 11.15 14.33
C GLN A 433 -14.30 11.48 12.83
N THR A 434 -13.23 11.09 12.13
CA THR A 434 -13.03 11.43 10.71
C THR A 434 -13.54 10.35 9.75
N SER A 435 -13.76 10.77 8.49
CA SER A 435 -14.10 9.88 7.38
C SER A 435 -13.07 8.77 7.18
N PHE A 436 -11.77 9.06 7.30
CA PHE A 436 -10.70 8.09 7.10
C PHE A 436 -10.83 6.84 7.96
N GLY A 437 -11.17 6.99 9.24
CA GLY A 437 -11.39 5.84 10.11
C GLY A 437 -12.64 5.04 9.76
N LYS A 438 -13.70 5.69 9.25
CA LYS A 438 -14.88 5.02 8.69
C LYS A 438 -14.52 4.26 7.40
N ILE A 439 -13.70 4.84 6.52
CA ILE A 439 -13.20 4.18 5.31
C ILE A 439 -12.43 2.91 5.67
N ALA A 440 -11.50 3.04 6.61
CA ALA A 440 -10.66 1.94 7.05
C ALA A 440 -11.46 0.75 7.60
N ARG A 441 -12.59 1.01 8.29
CA ARG A 441 -13.41 -0.01 8.95
C ARG A 441 -14.53 -0.58 8.08
N GLU A 442 -15.22 0.26 7.31
CA GLU A 442 -16.56 -0.06 6.82
C GLU A 442 -16.75 0.12 5.32
N LEU A 443 -15.96 0.97 4.64
CA LEU A 443 -16.29 1.36 3.26
C LEU A 443 -15.90 0.34 2.18
N ARG A 444 -15.35 -0.83 2.56
CA ARG A 444 -15.19 -1.94 1.61
C ARG A 444 -16.51 -2.32 0.91
N LYS A 445 -17.65 -2.14 1.60
CA LYS A 445 -18.99 -2.42 1.05
C LYS A 445 -19.46 -1.38 0.02
N TYR A 446 -18.77 -0.24 -0.07
CA TYR A 446 -19.06 0.85 -1.00
C TYR A 446 -17.95 1.05 -2.04
N PHE A 447 -17.15 0.01 -2.32
CA PHE A 447 -16.07 0.04 -3.31
C PHE A 447 -14.99 1.10 -3.06
N VAL A 448 -14.78 1.49 -1.79
CA VAL A 448 -13.71 2.41 -1.38
C VAL A 448 -12.77 1.73 -0.39
N SER A 449 -11.48 1.80 -0.64
CA SER A 449 -10.43 1.33 0.27
C SER A 449 -9.32 2.37 0.43
N LEU A 450 -8.54 2.24 1.51
CA LEU A 450 -7.37 3.08 1.74
C LEU A 450 -6.09 2.37 1.32
N MET A 451 -5.14 3.12 0.78
CA MET A 451 -3.73 2.74 0.73
C MET A 451 -2.96 3.63 1.71
N ILE A 452 -2.60 3.05 2.84
CA ILE A 452 -1.92 3.73 3.94
C ILE A 452 -0.42 3.71 3.69
N VAL A 453 0.23 4.87 3.67
CA VAL A 453 1.69 4.98 3.57
C VAL A 453 2.21 5.64 4.84
N ASP A 454 3.00 4.91 5.63
CA ASP A 454 3.48 5.44 6.91
C ASP A 454 4.83 4.85 7.34
N GLN A 455 5.52 5.57 8.21
CA GLN A 455 6.79 5.17 8.83
C GLN A 455 6.68 4.85 10.32
N ARG A 456 5.57 5.21 10.95
CA ARG A 456 5.22 5.02 12.36
C ARG A 456 3.89 4.28 12.48
N PRO A 457 3.82 3.00 12.06
CA PRO A 457 2.62 2.19 12.20
C PRO A 457 2.10 2.14 13.65
N SER A 458 2.97 2.29 14.67
CA SER A 458 2.56 2.38 16.08
C SER A 458 1.67 3.60 16.42
N GLY A 459 1.62 4.62 15.57
CA GLY A 459 0.72 5.76 15.72
C GLY A 459 -0.69 5.52 15.16
N ILE A 460 -0.90 4.41 14.45
CA ILE A 460 -2.19 4.03 13.85
C ILE A 460 -2.97 3.18 14.86
N TYR A 461 -4.28 3.38 14.93
CA TYR A 461 -5.15 2.63 15.82
C TYR A 461 -5.11 1.11 15.53
N ASP A 462 -4.88 0.30 16.56
CA ASP A 462 -4.76 -1.16 16.44
C ASP A 462 -5.95 -1.84 15.78
N GLU A 463 -7.17 -1.34 16.02
CA GLU A 463 -8.37 -1.85 15.37
C GLU A 463 -8.27 -1.73 13.85
N ILE A 464 -7.78 -0.58 13.35
CA ILE A 464 -7.57 -0.36 11.91
C ILE A 464 -6.45 -1.28 11.40
N LEU A 465 -5.31 -1.35 12.11
CA LEU A 465 -4.18 -2.20 11.72
C LEU A 465 -4.56 -3.69 11.59
N SER A 466 -5.49 -4.16 12.43
CA SER A 466 -6.02 -5.53 12.38
C SER A 466 -6.94 -5.80 11.19
N GLN A 467 -7.53 -4.75 10.61
CA GLN A 467 -8.47 -4.84 9.49
C GLN A 467 -7.81 -4.58 8.13
N ILE A 468 -6.59 -4.05 8.11
CA ILE A 468 -5.80 -3.90 6.88
C ILE A 468 -5.60 -5.28 6.25
N GLY A 469 -6.08 -5.43 5.01
CA GLY A 469 -6.07 -6.68 4.28
C GLY A 469 -4.67 -7.08 3.85
N THR A 470 -3.90 -6.16 3.28
CA THR A 470 -2.55 -6.43 2.77
C THR A 470 -1.55 -5.42 3.31
N LYS A 471 -0.42 -5.92 3.80
CA LYS A 471 0.69 -5.13 4.35
C LYS A 471 1.94 -5.41 3.53
N ILE A 472 2.55 -4.34 3.00
CA ILE A 472 3.86 -4.35 2.38
C ILE A 472 4.81 -3.62 3.32
N VAL A 473 5.81 -4.31 3.83
CA VAL A 473 6.62 -3.85 4.94
C VAL A 473 8.09 -3.87 4.52
N ALA A 474 8.62 -2.70 4.26
CA ALA A 474 10.07 -2.50 4.13
C ALA A 474 10.70 -2.43 5.53
N ALA A 475 12.03 -2.33 5.59
CA ALA A 475 12.77 -2.37 6.85
C ALA A 475 12.24 -1.35 7.90
N LEU A 476 12.00 -1.84 9.12
CA LEU A 476 11.61 -1.07 10.30
C LEU A 476 12.65 -1.26 11.41
N SER A 477 12.83 -0.25 12.25
CA SER A 477 13.84 -0.29 13.33
C SER A 477 13.25 -0.17 14.74
N ASP A 478 12.06 0.41 14.91
CA ASP A 478 11.40 0.53 16.22
C ASP A 478 10.59 -0.75 16.50
N GLU A 479 10.80 -1.34 17.67
CA GLU A 479 10.10 -2.53 18.14
C GLU A 479 8.58 -2.34 18.24
N ARG A 480 8.11 -1.15 18.63
CA ARG A 480 6.68 -0.85 18.68
C ARG A 480 6.08 -0.83 17.28
N ASP A 481 6.83 -0.31 16.31
CA ASP A 481 6.40 -0.28 14.91
C ASP A 481 6.34 -1.70 14.31
N ILE A 482 7.34 -2.53 14.60
CA ILE A 482 7.34 -3.94 14.19
C ILE A 482 6.12 -4.67 14.78
N ASN A 483 5.86 -4.52 16.08
CA ASN A 483 4.71 -5.14 16.71
C ASN A 483 3.38 -4.65 16.13
N ALA A 484 3.24 -3.34 15.89
CA ALA A 484 2.05 -2.76 15.28
C ALA A 484 1.75 -3.31 13.88
N VAL A 485 2.78 -3.48 13.04
CA VAL A 485 2.61 -4.06 11.70
C VAL A 485 2.17 -5.52 11.77
N LEU A 486 2.65 -6.27 12.76
CA LEU A 486 2.32 -7.68 12.95
C LEU A 486 0.95 -7.91 13.60
N THR A 487 0.28 -6.87 14.09
CA THR A 487 -1.10 -6.93 14.59
C THR A 487 -2.03 -7.55 13.55
N GLY A 488 -2.82 -8.54 13.94
CA GLY A 488 -3.76 -9.24 13.05
C GLY A 488 -3.12 -10.26 12.10
N THR A 489 -1.83 -10.57 12.22
CA THR A 489 -1.17 -11.62 11.42
C THR A 489 -1.21 -12.99 12.13
N SER A 490 -1.28 -14.08 11.36
CA SER A 490 -1.40 -15.44 11.93
C SER A 490 -0.12 -16.00 12.56
N ASN A 491 1.06 -15.46 12.22
CA ASN A 491 2.35 -15.91 12.77
C ASN A 491 3.31 -14.73 13.04
N PRO A 492 3.05 -13.92 14.09
CA PRO A 492 3.85 -12.74 14.38
C PRO A 492 5.33 -13.06 14.64
N GLY A 493 5.62 -14.14 15.37
CA GLY A 493 6.99 -14.51 15.74
C GLY A 493 7.89 -14.82 14.52
N GLY A 494 7.40 -15.63 13.58
CA GLY A 494 8.16 -15.93 12.37
C GLY A 494 8.31 -14.71 11.45
N MET A 495 7.26 -13.89 11.32
CA MET A 495 7.32 -12.66 10.51
C MET A 495 8.29 -11.63 11.11
N ARG A 496 8.39 -11.55 12.45
CA ARG A 496 9.35 -10.69 13.13
C ARG A 496 10.80 -11.02 12.77
N ASN A 497 11.14 -12.32 12.78
CA ASN A 497 12.50 -12.76 12.40
C ASN A 497 12.83 -12.41 10.95
N ILE A 498 11.84 -12.53 10.05
CA ILE A 498 12.00 -12.15 8.63
C ILE A 498 12.17 -10.64 8.49
N LEU A 499 11.38 -9.82 9.20
CA LEU A 499 11.51 -8.37 9.17
C LEU A 499 12.89 -7.89 9.66
N ALA A 500 13.45 -8.57 10.67
CA ALA A 500 14.78 -8.27 11.19
C ALA A 500 15.92 -8.62 10.23
N SER A 501 15.71 -9.55 9.29
CA SER A 501 16.71 -9.94 8.30
C SER A 501 16.62 -9.17 6.97
N LEU A 502 15.61 -8.31 6.78
CA LEU A 502 15.46 -7.51 5.57
C LEU A 502 16.61 -6.52 5.39
N ASP A 503 17.12 -6.43 4.17
CA ASP A 503 18.00 -5.32 3.81
C ASP A 503 17.24 -4.00 3.86
N THR A 504 17.99 -2.97 4.21
CA THR A 504 17.57 -1.58 4.31
C THR A 504 17.09 -0.98 3.01
N LYS A 505 17.43 -1.55 1.85
CA LYS A 505 17.03 -1.07 0.52
C LYS A 505 16.44 -2.17 -0.34
N GLN A 506 15.41 -1.79 -1.11
CA GLN A 506 14.77 -2.62 -2.14
C GLN A 506 14.22 -3.97 -1.66
N GLN A 507 14.13 -4.25 -0.37
CA GLN A 507 13.50 -5.46 0.15
C GLN A 507 12.23 -5.11 0.93
N ALA A 508 11.19 -5.91 0.70
CA ALA A 508 9.92 -5.77 1.42
C ALA A 508 9.28 -7.14 1.67
N LEU A 509 8.70 -7.29 2.86
CA LEU A 509 7.81 -8.40 3.19
C LEU A 509 6.39 -8.04 2.75
N VAL A 510 5.80 -8.87 1.88
CA VAL A 510 4.41 -8.75 1.44
C VAL A 510 3.59 -9.82 2.12
N MET A 511 2.49 -9.44 2.76
CA MET A 511 1.61 -10.38 3.47
C MET A 511 0.16 -9.90 3.48
N GLY A 512 -0.76 -10.85 3.65
CA GLY A 512 -2.21 -10.58 3.77
C GLY A 512 -2.99 -10.97 2.52
N HIS A 513 -4.18 -10.38 2.35
CA HIS A 513 -5.26 -10.86 1.47
C HIS A 513 -4.90 -10.97 -0.03
N ALA A 514 -4.07 -10.08 -0.56
CA ALA A 514 -3.65 -10.05 -1.96
C ALA A 514 -2.54 -11.04 -2.35
N VAL A 515 -1.98 -11.77 -1.38
CA VAL A 515 -1.01 -12.85 -1.62
C VAL A 515 -1.47 -14.11 -0.89
N PRO A 516 -1.31 -15.31 -1.47
CA PRO A 516 -1.76 -16.55 -0.83
C PRO A 516 -0.91 -16.91 0.39
N MET A 517 0.34 -16.44 0.44
CA MET A 517 1.24 -16.63 1.57
C MET A 517 2.25 -15.47 1.67
N PRO A 518 2.82 -15.21 2.86
CA PRO A 518 3.83 -14.17 3.03
C PRO A 518 5.09 -14.43 2.19
N VAL A 519 5.64 -13.38 1.58
CA VAL A 519 6.83 -13.47 0.74
C VAL A 519 7.71 -12.24 0.91
N VAL A 520 9.03 -12.47 0.99
CA VAL A 520 10.01 -11.39 0.88
C VAL A 520 10.37 -11.22 -0.58
N ILE A 521 10.22 -9.99 -1.07
CA ILE A 521 10.61 -9.62 -2.42
C ILE A 521 11.73 -8.59 -2.40
N ARG A 522 12.61 -8.69 -3.39
CA ARG A 522 13.33 -7.56 -3.94
C ARG A 522 12.39 -6.82 -4.89
N THR A 523 12.09 -5.56 -4.61
CA THR A 523 11.14 -4.74 -5.36
C THR A 523 11.58 -4.59 -6.81
N ARG A 524 10.61 -4.57 -7.74
CA ARG A 524 10.85 -4.33 -9.16
C ARG A 524 11.55 -2.98 -9.39
N ASP A 525 12.56 -2.99 -10.25
CA ASP A 525 13.30 -1.78 -10.63
C ASP A 525 12.51 -0.89 -11.61
N TYR A 526 12.80 0.41 -11.58
CA TYR A 526 12.27 1.41 -12.52
C TYR A 526 13.17 1.52 -13.75
N ASP A 527 13.35 0.40 -14.45
CA ASP A 527 14.17 0.28 -15.64
C ASP A 527 13.39 0.59 -16.94
N GLU A 528 14.08 0.53 -18.08
CA GLU A 528 13.45 0.71 -19.39
C GLU A 528 12.33 -0.32 -19.65
N LYS A 529 12.47 -1.54 -19.12
CA LYS A 529 11.46 -2.59 -19.23
C LYS A 529 10.20 -2.19 -18.47
N PHE A 530 10.30 -1.70 -17.23
CA PHE A 530 9.17 -1.15 -16.49
C PHE A 530 8.46 -0.04 -17.27
N TYR A 531 9.20 0.92 -17.80
CA TYR A 531 8.60 2.01 -18.57
C TYR A 531 7.88 1.50 -19.82
N THR A 532 8.48 0.56 -20.55
CA THR A 532 7.88 -0.08 -21.72
C THR A 532 6.61 -0.84 -21.34
N ASP A 533 6.64 -1.60 -20.25
CA ASP A 533 5.50 -2.36 -19.74
C ASP A 533 4.36 -1.45 -19.25
N MET A 534 4.64 -0.21 -18.87
CA MET A 534 3.63 0.81 -18.56
C MET A 534 3.07 1.51 -19.81
N GLY A 535 3.57 1.17 -21.01
CA GLY A 535 3.18 1.82 -22.26
C GLY A 535 3.84 3.18 -22.48
N TYR A 536 4.89 3.50 -21.72
CA TYR A 536 5.65 4.73 -21.90
C TYR A 536 6.46 4.65 -23.20
N THR A 537 6.27 5.63 -24.07
CA THR A 537 7.09 5.81 -25.29
C THR A 537 7.82 7.13 -25.21
N ASP A 538 9.14 7.10 -25.37
CA ASP A 538 9.95 8.31 -25.35
C ASP A 538 9.54 9.27 -26.49
N ARG A 539 9.75 10.57 -26.32
CA ARG A 539 9.44 11.61 -27.31
C ARG A 539 10.09 11.33 -28.67
N GLU A 540 11.28 10.72 -28.69
CA GLU A 540 11.94 10.31 -29.94
C GLU A 540 11.28 9.08 -30.58
N ALA A 541 10.85 8.11 -29.78
CA ALA A 541 10.06 6.97 -30.27
C ALA A 541 8.70 7.42 -30.83
N ARG A 542 8.07 8.44 -30.22
CA ARG A 542 6.84 9.08 -30.72
C ARG A 542 7.06 9.80 -32.05
N LYS A 543 8.22 10.45 -32.25
CA LYS A 543 8.63 11.02 -33.55
C LYS A 543 8.90 9.93 -34.60
N ARG A 544 9.50 8.80 -34.23
CA ARG A 544 9.72 7.64 -35.14
C ARG A 544 8.41 6.95 -35.53
N LYS A 545 7.49 6.73 -34.57
CA LYS A 545 6.16 6.16 -34.83
C LYS A 545 5.30 7.08 -35.70
N ASN A 546 5.34 8.39 -35.46
CA ASN A 546 4.66 9.36 -36.33
C ASN A 546 5.29 9.43 -37.72
N LYS A 547 6.63 9.26 -37.85
CA LYS A 547 7.28 9.15 -39.17
C LYS A 547 6.92 7.86 -39.92
N ALA A 548 6.84 6.73 -39.22
CA ALA A 548 6.44 5.43 -39.79
C ALA A 548 4.96 5.43 -40.24
N ASN A 549 4.07 5.98 -39.41
CA ASN A 549 2.66 6.13 -39.79
C ASN A 549 2.44 7.16 -40.91
N LEU A 550 3.38 8.09 -41.13
CA LEU A 550 3.34 8.99 -42.28
C LEU A 550 3.92 8.37 -43.55
N SER A 551 4.87 7.43 -43.47
CA SER A 551 5.36 6.70 -44.66
C SER A 551 4.31 5.71 -45.17
N ASP A 552 3.59 5.04 -44.28
CA ASP A 552 2.53 4.08 -44.64
C ASP A 552 1.25 4.73 -45.20
N LEU A 553 1.20 6.07 -45.26
CA LEU A 553 0.12 6.84 -45.88
C LEU A 553 0.48 7.33 -47.29
N TYR A 554 1.73 7.13 -47.73
CA TYR A 554 2.24 7.53 -49.05
C TYR A 554 2.82 6.36 -49.87
N ASP A 555 2.75 5.14 -49.34
CA ASP A 555 2.88 3.87 -50.08
C ASP A 555 1.50 3.21 -50.19
#